data_AF-A0A7S3SP60-F1
#
_entry.id   AF-A0A7S3SP60-F1
#
_cell.length_a   1.000
_cell.length_b   1.000
_cell.length_c   1.000
_cell.angle_alpha   90.00
_cell.angle_beta   90.00
_cell.angle_gamma   90.00
#
_symmetry.space_group_name_H-M   'P 1'
#
loop_
_entity.id
_entity.type
_entity.pdbx_description
1 polymer ?
#
loop_
_entity_poly.entity_id
_entity_poly.type
_entity_poly.pdbx_seq_one_letter_code
_entity_poly.pdbx_strand_id
1 'polypeptide(L)'
;ATGQLAMPKSEDEIDAAKQAINRALADGKMESTWPKNIIWLGGQYNIASQRWEWDDGSAITNLHWGLGQPSGEGHQGNKPWLGMHSDGAFLDSDALNTFGVMCELKSIAPEGDAGGLASQPCCTYKFAGFTTAAQAPNMCKQTG
;
A
#
# COMPACT_ATOMS: atom_id res chain seq x y z
N ALA A 1 -1.40 -11.25 -15.47
CA ALA A 1 -1.97 -11.15 -14.11
C ALA A 1 -2.51 -9.74 -13.95
N THR A 2 -3.66 -9.54 -13.30
CA THR A 2 -4.19 -8.19 -13.05
C THR A 2 -3.63 -7.71 -11.71
N GLY A 3 -2.94 -6.57 -11.68
CA GLY A 3 -2.40 -6.01 -10.45
C GLY A 3 -3.47 -5.42 -9.54
N GLN A 4 -3.15 -5.31 -8.25
CA GLN A 4 -3.95 -4.60 -7.25
C GLN A 4 -3.08 -3.61 -6.48
N LEU A 5 -3.68 -2.74 -5.66
CA LEU A 5 -2.89 -1.87 -4.79
C LEU A 5 -2.08 -2.69 -3.80
N ALA A 6 -0.91 -2.19 -3.43
CA ALA A 6 -0.05 -2.85 -2.45
C ALA A 6 -0.80 -3.05 -1.12
N MET A 7 -0.82 -4.30 -0.65
CA MET A 7 -1.35 -4.72 0.64
C MET A 7 -0.23 -5.47 1.40
N PRO A 8 0.82 -4.78 1.86
CA PRO A 8 1.91 -5.44 2.57
C PRO A 8 1.43 -5.84 3.98
N LYS A 9 1.12 -7.13 4.18
CA LYS A 9 0.46 -7.65 5.39
C LYS A 9 1.43 -8.18 6.43
N SER A 10 2.64 -8.54 6.00
CA SER A 10 3.74 -8.99 6.87
C SER A 10 4.90 -7.99 6.87
N GLU A 11 5.78 -8.07 7.88
CA GLU A 11 6.99 -7.23 7.97
C GLU A 11 7.87 -7.36 6.71
N ASP A 12 8.06 -8.60 6.22
CA ASP A 12 8.81 -8.86 4.98
C ASP A 12 8.19 -8.16 3.77
N GLU A 13 6.86 -8.13 3.70
CA GLU A 13 6.13 -7.45 2.63
C GLU A 13 6.20 -5.92 2.78
N ILE A 14 6.16 -5.40 4.00
CA ILE A 14 6.34 -3.97 4.31
C ILE A 14 7.73 -3.53 3.86
N ASP A 15 8.78 -4.29 4.23
CA ASP A 15 10.14 -4.01 3.81
C ASP A 15 10.31 -4.11 2.29
N ALA A 16 9.69 -5.09 1.64
CA ALA A 16 9.69 -5.19 0.18
C ALA A 16 8.98 -4.00 -0.50
N ALA A 17 7.86 -3.53 0.05
CA ALA A 17 7.16 -2.35 -0.43
C ALA A 17 7.98 -1.08 -0.23
N LYS A 18 8.64 -0.92 0.93
CA LYS A 18 9.59 0.18 1.21
C LYS A 18 10.76 0.20 0.23
N GLN A 19 11.35 -0.96 -0.06
CA GLN A 19 12.40 -1.08 -1.08
C GLN A 19 11.88 -0.67 -2.47
N ALA A 20 10.64 -1.00 -2.82
CA ALA A 20 10.04 -0.58 -4.08
C ALA A 20 9.83 0.95 -4.15
N ILE A 21 9.42 1.59 -3.04
CA ILE A 21 9.35 3.05 -2.96
C ILE A 21 10.75 3.66 -3.12
N ASN A 22 11.76 3.12 -2.44
CA ASN A 22 13.14 3.60 -2.54
C ASN A 22 13.70 3.49 -3.96
N ARG A 23 13.36 2.42 -4.69
CA ARG A 23 13.68 2.32 -6.12
C ARG A 23 12.98 3.38 -6.96
N ALA A 24 11.69 3.63 -6.71
CA ALA A 24 10.95 4.69 -7.41
C ALA A 24 11.52 6.10 -7.11
N LEU A 25 11.97 6.35 -5.89
CA LEU A 25 12.69 7.57 -5.51
C LEU A 25 14.03 7.70 -6.26
N ALA A 26 14.83 6.63 -6.29
CA ALA A 26 16.11 6.62 -7.01
C ALA A 26 15.95 6.82 -8.52
N ASP A 27 14.87 6.30 -9.11
CA ASP A 27 14.51 6.47 -10.52
C ASP A 27 13.94 7.86 -10.85
N GLY A 28 13.75 8.74 -9.85
CA GLY A 28 13.10 10.05 -10.04
C GLY A 28 11.61 9.98 -10.35
N LYS A 29 10.96 8.83 -10.08
CA LYS A 29 9.52 8.62 -10.26
C LYS A 29 8.70 9.10 -9.07
N MET A 30 9.34 9.20 -7.89
CA MET A 30 8.81 9.79 -6.67
C MET A 30 9.79 10.82 -6.10
N GLU A 31 9.37 11.61 -5.12
CA GLU A 31 10.22 12.60 -4.44
C GLU A 31 10.25 12.35 -2.93
N SER A 32 11.30 12.81 -2.23
CA SER A 32 11.49 12.56 -0.80
C SER A 32 10.67 13.46 0.14
N THR A 33 9.82 14.34 -0.41
CA THR A 33 9.02 15.30 0.36
C THR A 33 7.53 15.07 0.17
N TRP A 34 6.74 15.52 1.15
CA TRP A 34 5.28 15.43 1.11
C TRP A 34 4.70 16.27 -0.05
N PRO A 35 3.66 15.80 -0.77
CA PRO A 35 2.97 14.49 -0.64
C PRO A 35 3.61 13.38 -1.50
N LYS A 36 4.70 13.68 -2.20
CA LYS A 36 5.30 12.82 -3.23
C LYS A 36 6.12 11.66 -2.69
N ASN A 37 6.34 11.62 -1.37
CA ASN A 37 6.97 10.52 -0.64
C ASN A 37 5.97 9.51 -0.04
N ILE A 38 4.70 9.60 -0.39
CA ILE A 38 3.64 8.72 0.09
C ILE A 38 3.09 7.89 -1.08
N ILE A 39 2.74 6.63 -0.82
CA ILE A 39 1.90 5.81 -1.69
C ILE A 39 0.54 5.51 -1.04
N TRP A 40 -0.46 5.24 -1.88
CA TRP A 40 -1.69 4.57 -1.45
C TRP A 40 -1.43 3.09 -1.16
N LEU A 41 -2.08 2.57 -0.12
CA LEU A 41 -2.19 1.14 0.14
C LEU A 41 -3.61 0.64 -0.20
N GLY A 42 -3.73 -0.65 -0.50
CA GLY A 42 -5.01 -1.33 -0.76
C GLY A 42 -5.78 -1.62 0.52
N GLY A 43 -6.12 -0.59 1.28
CA GLY A 43 -6.87 -0.74 2.52
C GLY A 43 -7.56 0.55 2.94
N GLN A 44 -8.63 0.39 3.72
CA GLN A 44 -9.47 1.48 4.15
C GLN A 44 -10.08 1.24 5.52
N TYR A 45 -10.50 2.31 6.18
CA TYR A 45 -11.25 2.22 7.43
C TYR A 45 -12.71 1.87 7.14
N ASN A 46 -13.16 0.75 7.69
CA ASN A 46 -14.55 0.33 7.64
C ASN A 46 -15.31 0.91 8.84
N ILE A 47 -16.23 1.83 8.57
CA ILE A 47 -17.03 2.53 9.59
C ILE A 47 -17.96 1.56 10.33
N ALA A 48 -18.52 0.56 9.63
CA ALA A 48 -19.47 -0.38 10.21
C ALA A 48 -18.79 -1.34 11.20
N SER A 49 -17.58 -1.81 10.86
CA SER A 49 -16.79 -2.69 11.72
C SER A 49 -15.81 -1.94 12.65
N GLN A 50 -15.75 -0.61 12.52
CA GLN A 50 -14.87 0.30 13.26
C GLN A 50 -13.39 -0.09 13.25
N ARG A 51 -12.89 -0.66 12.14
CA ARG A 51 -11.50 -1.10 12.00
C ARG A 51 -10.95 -0.85 10.61
N TRP A 52 -9.63 -0.91 10.49
CA TRP A 52 -8.93 -0.93 9.21
C TRP A 52 -8.98 -2.31 8.57
N GLU A 53 -9.28 -2.36 7.27
CA GLU A 53 -9.38 -3.59 6.48
C GLU A 53 -8.59 -3.43 5.18
N TRP A 54 -7.92 -4.50 4.78
CA TRP A 54 -7.37 -4.64 3.43
C TRP A 54 -8.51 -4.81 2.42
N ASP A 55 -8.26 -4.48 1.15
CA ASP A 55 -9.27 -4.54 0.07
C ASP A 55 -9.81 -5.97 -0.18
N ASP A 56 -9.09 -7.00 0.26
CA ASP A 56 -9.56 -8.39 0.23
C ASP A 56 -10.42 -8.81 1.46
N GLY A 57 -10.74 -7.84 2.32
CA GLY A 57 -11.62 -8.01 3.48
C GLY A 57 -10.93 -8.52 4.74
N SER A 58 -9.64 -8.86 4.68
CA SER A 58 -8.88 -9.22 5.89
C SER A 58 -8.61 -7.99 6.76
N ALA A 59 -8.68 -8.15 8.09
CA ALA A 59 -8.37 -7.07 9.02
C ALA A 59 -6.88 -6.70 8.97
N ILE A 60 -6.57 -5.41 9.10
CA ILE A 60 -5.18 -4.95 9.26
C ILE A 60 -4.81 -5.04 10.74
N THR A 61 -4.00 -6.03 11.10
CA THR A 61 -3.59 -6.26 12.50
C THR A 61 -2.28 -5.57 12.86
N ASN A 62 -1.43 -5.29 11.87
CA ASN A 62 -0.11 -4.69 12.05
C ASN A 62 -0.08 -3.30 11.43
N LEU A 63 -0.65 -2.33 12.14
CA LEU A 63 -0.65 -0.93 11.72
C LEU A 63 0.60 -0.23 12.26
N HIS A 64 1.56 0.04 11.37
CA HIS A 64 2.81 0.72 11.69
C HIS A 64 2.66 2.23 11.58
N TRP A 65 1.78 2.81 12.40
CA TRP A 65 1.47 4.23 12.33
C TRP A 65 2.69 5.12 12.42
N GLY A 66 2.77 6.10 11.52
CA GLY A 66 3.69 7.22 11.64
C GLY A 66 3.35 8.10 12.83
N LEU A 67 4.29 8.98 13.18
CA LEU A 67 4.10 9.91 14.29
C LEU A 67 2.86 10.79 14.04
N GLY A 68 1.92 10.80 14.99
CA GLY A 68 0.68 11.56 14.89
C GLY A 68 -0.40 10.92 14.00
N GLN A 69 -0.24 9.64 13.64
CA GLN A 69 -1.21 8.87 12.87
C GLN A 69 -1.92 7.80 13.74
N PRO A 70 -3.18 7.44 13.41
CA PRO A 70 -4.02 8.08 12.41
C PRO A 70 -4.50 9.47 12.88
N SER A 71 -4.48 10.45 11.99
CA SER A 71 -4.84 11.83 12.32
C SER A 71 -6.36 12.06 12.44
N GLY A 72 -7.16 11.14 11.90
CA GLY A 72 -8.61 11.13 11.92
C GLY A 72 -9.21 10.40 13.12
N GLU A 73 -8.44 10.01 14.14
CA GLU A 73 -8.97 9.30 15.30
C GLU A 73 -10.21 10.00 15.91
N GLY A 74 -11.25 9.22 16.24
CA GLY A 74 -12.55 9.73 16.67
C GLY A 74 -13.48 10.22 15.54
N HIS A 75 -12.95 10.51 14.35
CA HIS A 75 -13.70 10.90 13.15
C HIS A 75 -13.17 10.20 11.89
N GLN A 76 -12.78 8.92 12.02
CA GLN A 76 -11.97 8.23 11.01
C GLN A 76 -12.67 8.10 9.65
N GLY A 77 -14.00 8.18 9.63
CA GLY A 77 -14.79 8.25 8.39
C GLY A 77 -14.45 9.45 7.49
N ASN A 78 -13.83 10.51 8.01
CA ASN A 78 -13.37 11.66 7.22
C ASN A 78 -12.02 11.41 6.52
N LYS A 79 -11.23 10.47 7.03
CA LYS A 79 -9.92 10.07 6.48
C LYS A 79 -9.82 8.55 6.34
N PRO A 80 -10.70 7.91 5.56
CA PRO A 80 -10.79 6.45 5.55
C PRO A 80 -9.72 5.77 4.71
N TRP A 81 -8.80 6.51 4.07
CA TRP A 81 -7.84 5.96 3.11
C TRP A 81 -6.48 5.72 3.74
N LEU A 82 -5.89 4.55 3.49
CA LEU A 82 -4.60 4.17 4.04
C LEU A 82 -3.46 4.52 3.07
N GLY A 83 -2.40 5.13 3.58
CA GLY A 83 -1.17 5.37 2.85
C GLY A 83 0.06 4.87 3.60
N MET A 84 1.19 4.82 2.89
CA MET A 84 2.49 4.50 3.45
C MET A 84 3.55 5.51 3.00
N HIS A 85 4.29 6.05 3.94
CA HIS A 85 5.46 6.89 3.71
C HIS A 85 6.64 6.07 3.16
N SER A 86 7.59 6.75 2.53
CA SER A 86 8.83 6.12 2.03
C SER A 86 9.70 5.47 3.11
N ASP A 87 9.54 5.86 4.38
CA ASP A 87 10.19 5.23 5.53
C ASP A 87 9.42 4.00 6.07
N GLY A 88 8.28 3.65 5.45
CA GLY A 88 7.43 2.53 5.81
C GLY A 88 6.34 2.84 6.83
N ALA A 89 6.29 4.06 7.37
CA ALA A 89 5.26 4.43 8.32
C ALA A 89 3.90 4.60 7.64
N PHE A 90 2.84 4.14 8.28
CA PHE A 90 1.48 4.22 7.76
C PHE A 90 0.84 5.55 8.16
N LEU A 91 -0.10 6.03 7.34
CA LEU A 91 -0.88 7.22 7.62
C LEU A 91 -2.32 7.05 7.15
N ASP A 92 -3.23 7.82 7.73
CA ASP A 92 -4.56 8.02 7.19
C ASP A 92 -4.64 9.27 6.31
N SER A 93 -5.60 9.30 5.40
CA SER A 93 -5.78 10.44 4.51
C SER A 93 -7.23 10.59 4.05
N ASP A 94 -7.57 11.83 3.68
CA ASP A 94 -8.75 12.12 2.86
C ASP A 94 -8.57 11.64 1.42
N ALA A 95 -9.67 11.60 0.67
CA ALA A 95 -9.74 11.06 -0.69
C ALA A 95 -9.09 11.95 -1.76
N LEU A 96 -8.89 13.24 -1.47
CA LEU A 96 -8.54 14.25 -2.46
C LEU A 96 -7.03 14.42 -2.61
N ASN A 97 -6.26 13.97 -1.62
CA ASN A 97 -4.81 13.91 -1.75
C ASN A 97 -4.40 13.10 -2.98
N THR A 98 -3.24 13.46 -3.53
CA THR A 98 -2.64 12.77 -4.67
C THR A 98 -1.33 12.14 -4.22
N PHE A 99 -1.35 10.83 -4.02
CA PHE A 99 -0.19 10.03 -3.62
C PHE A 99 0.24 9.08 -4.73
N GLY A 100 1.43 8.51 -4.56
CA GLY A 100 1.97 7.50 -5.46
C GLY A 100 1.10 6.25 -5.47
N VAL A 101 1.13 5.53 -6.58
CA VAL A 101 0.47 4.23 -6.73
C VAL A 101 1.54 3.16 -6.86
N MET A 102 1.62 2.28 -5.85
CA MET A 102 2.41 1.07 -5.92
C MET A 102 1.46 -0.11 -6.10
N CYS A 103 1.59 -0.79 -7.24
CA CYS A 103 0.80 -1.97 -7.54
C CYS A 103 1.55 -3.22 -7.10
N GLU A 104 0.86 -4.14 -6.44
CA GLU A 104 1.36 -5.48 -6.20
C GLU A 104 0.91 -6.43 -7.32
N LEU A 105 1.87 -7.20 -7.81
CA LEU A 105 1.69 -8.20 -8.86
C LEU A 105 2.04 -9.56 -8.24
N LYS A 106 1.03 -10.40 -8.01
CA LYS A 106 1.23 -11.77 -7.55
C LYS A 106 1.89 -12.58 -8.66
N SER A 107 3.01 -13.23 -8.36
CA SER A 107 3.63 -14.18 -9.30
C SER A 107 2.69 -15.37 -9.49
N ILE A 108 2.48 -15.77 -10.75
CA ILE A 108 1.80 -17.02 -11.09
C ILE A 108 2.81 -18.16 -10.89
N ALA A 109 3.22 -18.43 -9.65
CA ALA A 109 4.02 -19.62 -9.37
C ALA A 109 3.10 -20.85 -9.54
N PRO A 110 3.52 -21.91 -10.25
CA PRO A 110 2.79 -23.17 -10.23
C PRO A 110 2.69 -23.67 -8.80
N GLU A 111 1.50 -24.09 -8.37
CA GLU A 111 1.28 -24.77 -7.09
C GLU A 111 2.07 -26.09 -7.08
N GLY A 112 3.34 -26.04 -6.69
CA GLY A 112 4.19 -27.22 -6.70
C GLY A 112 5.67 -26.90 -6.63
N ASP A 113 6.13 -26.40 -5.49
CA ASP A 113 7.46 -26.77 -5.00
C ASP A 113 7.50 -26.66 -3.47
N ALA A 114 7.22 -27.80 -2.82
CA ALA A 114 7.52 -28.04 -1.42
C ALA A 114 9.04 -28.30 -1.28
N GLY A 115 9.82 -27.23 -1.25
CA GLY A 115 11.27 -27.31 -1.07
C GLY A 115 11.76 -26.00 -0.47
N GLY A 116 11.79 -25.94 0.87
CA GLY A 116 11.96 -24.71 1.63
C GLY A 116 13.15 -23.85 1.21
N LEU A 117 12.90 -22.54 1.15
CA LEU A 117 13.83 -21.41 1.26
C LEU A 117 12.96 -20.15 1.34
N ALA A 118 13.22 -19.28 2.32
CA ALA A 118 12.62 -17.97 2.64
C ALA A 118 11.31 -17.57 1.93
N SER A 119 10.29 -17.17 2.71
CA SER A 119 9.09 -16.47 2.24
C SER A 119 9.47 -15.41 1.21
N GLN A 120 9.38 -15.73 -0.08
CA GLN A 120 9.48 -14.69 -1.09
C GLN A 120 8.32 -13.74 -0.80
N PRO A 121 8.56 -12.42 -0.78
CA PRO A 121 7.47 -11.47 -0.62
C PRO A 121 6.40 -11.83 -1.65
N CYS A 122 5.12 -11.85 -1.25
CA CYS A 122 4.00 -12.42 -2.04
C CYS A 122 3.96 -11.93 -3.49
N CYS A 123 4.54 -10.76 -3.72
CA CYS A 123 4.21 -9.91 -4.81
C CYS A 123 5.42 -9.09 -5.25
N THR A 124 5.53 -8.86 -6.56
CA THR A 124 6.41 -7.82 -7.10
C THR A 124 5.68 -6.50 -7.06
N TYR A 125 6.36 -5.44 -6.61
CA TYR A 125 5.79 -4.10 -6.54
C TYR A 125 6.24 -3.23 -7.71
N LYS A 126 5.30 -2.52 -8.35
CA LYS A 126 5.55 -1.63 -9.49
C LYS A 126 4.86 -0.30 -9.29
N PHE A 127 5.64 0.78 -9.43
CA PHE A 127 5.10 2.14 -9.41
C PHE A 127 4.34 2.45 -10.70
N ALA A 128 3.12 2.99 -10.58
CA ALA A 128 2.24 3.27 -11.71
C ALA A 128 2.02 4.77 -11.96
N GLY A 129 2.36 5.65 -11.03
CA GLY A 129 2.16 7.10 -11.13
C GLY A 129 1.53 7.69 -9.88
N PHE A 130 0.91 8.86 -10.01
CA PHE A 130 0.25 9.56 -8.91
C PHE A 130 -1.24 9.76 -9.22
N THR A 131 -2.10 9.53 -8.24
CA THR A 131 -3.54 9.79 -8.40
C THR A 131 -4.25 9.89 -7.04
N THR A 132 -5.57 10.14 -7.07
CA THR A 132 -6.44 10.14 -5.90
C THR A 132 -6.76 8.72 -5.42
N ALA A 133 -7.10 8.56 -4.14
CA ALA A 133 -7.36 7.23 -3.56
C ALA A 133 -8.42 6.44 -4.36
N ALA A 134 -9.50 7.10 -4.80
CA ALA A 134 -10.57 6.46 -5.58
C ALA A 134 -10.12 5.96 -6.97
N GLN A 135 -9.09 6.58 -7.55
CA GLN A 135 -8.59 6.24 -8.89
C GLN A 135 -7.43 5.23 -8.84
N ALA A 136 -6.72 5.13 -7.72
CA ALA A 136 -5.54 4.30 -7.56
C ALA A 136 -5.76 2.80 -7.89
N PRO A 137 -6.87 2.15 -7.50
CA PRO A 137 -7.13 0.75 -7.87
C PRO A 137 -7.20 0.52 -9.39
N ASN A 138 -7.70 1.51 -10.15
CA ASN A 138 -7.84 1.37 -11.60
C ASN A 138 -6.48 1.41 -12.32
N MET A 139 -5.50 2.14 -11.79
CA MET A 139 -4.14 2.15 -12.34
C MET A 139 -3.47 0.77 -12.20
N CYS A 140 -3.73 0.06 -11.10
CA CYS A 140 -3.16 -1.27 -10.91
C CYS A 140 -3.85 -2.34 -11.75
N LYS A 141 -5.17 -2.22 -12.00
CA LYS A 141 -5.87 -3.11 -12.93
C LYS A 141 -5.34 -3.02 -14.38
N GLN A 142 -4.81 -1.87 -14.77
CA GLN A 142 -4.22 -1.64 -16.10
C GLN A 142 -2.73 -2.00 -16.16
N THR A 143 -2.10 -2.22 -15.01
CA THR A 143 -0.68 -2.58 -14.89
C THR A 143 -0.58 -4.11 -14.90
N GLY A 144 -0.51 -4.68 -16.12
CA GLY A 144 -0.26 -6.10 -16.38
C GLY A 144 1.13 -6.37 -16.92
#